data_AF-A0A2V9GGV7-F1
#
_entry.id   AF-A0A2V9GGV7-F1
#
_cell.length_a   1.000
_cell.length_b   1.000
_cell.length_c   1.000
_cell.angle_alpha   90.00
_cell.angle_beta   90.00
_cell.angle_gamma   90.00
#
_symmetry.space_group_name_H-M   'P 1'
#
loop_
_entity.id
_entity.type
_entity.pdbx_description
1 polymer ?
#
loop_
_entity_poly.entity_id
_entity_poly.type
_entity_poly.pdbx_seq_one_letter_code
_entity_poly.pdbx_strand_id
1 'polypeptide(L)'
;MVAVASLLGLIVPAFSVGRALGGQSSAIYSQLRTFSLASDSATVENLTLQRDRVVITFVQGIFYFAVPVAGKVRGAVFVGTGNFHSDVPPDEAERANVRRLLKADDISSDFKTAVFQFTDDTYDFIGKSAKPGAAAPPQAQRLATELLKSLLEEEGLNLASRTMESILDGENPGIFFAQFDGGKRQRFSFLFDPQTRVPVANFEINAGEKGLIFAYDSDIYSSDVWLAFFSKTDYESGRTAYSDMFNLVDTPKYQLELDLREPKKTLSLVAKMDCTSRIDGLQLIPFSLGEGLATYEAERRKKQLFVQSAKLADGTPLEYFQEQWESGFSVAFPTALKKGQSVTLEIALRGDFMLNPDNNQGVYFPRSTTSWYPRHGYLSRSTFDVVMVHRKRDKAVTMGILVGDTPAGTKDDIRTEFRVEQPVALITFAVGDYEIHKDTAKSESGAALPLEFYSLPSDRGAIKEDFILAEMNNAVRYFSALFGDYPYTVFRG
;
A
#
# COMPACT_ATOMS: atom_id res chain seq x y z
N MET A 1 52.25 -13.24 -25.01
CA MET A 1 51.11 -14.17 -24.90
C MET A 1 50.92 -14.50 -23.42
N VAL A 2 50.14 -13.70 -22.70
CA VAL A 2 49.72 -13.96 -21.32
C VAL A 2 48.26 -13.50 -21.25
N ALA A 3 47.36 -14.47 -21.07
CA ALA A 3 45.93 -14.23 -20.96
C ALA A 3 45.62 -13.76 -19.53
N VAL A 4 45.01 -12.58 -19.40
CA VAL A 4 44.45 -12.09 -18.13
C VAL A 4 42.95 -12.38 -18.18
N ALA A 5 42.55 -13.41 -17.44
CA ALA A 5 41.15 -13.73 -17.19
C ALA A 5 40.55 -12.65 -16.28
N SER A 6 39.66 -11.83 -16.83
CA SER A 6 38.86 -10.88 -16.05
C SER A 6 37.61 -11.61 -15.54
N LEU A 7 37.57 -11.87 -14.24
CA LEU A 7 36.37 -12.30 -13.52
C LEU A 7 35.35 -11.15 -13.55
N LEU A 8 34.31 -11.28 -14.38
CA LEU A 8 33.12 -10.43 -14.30
C LEU A 8 32.30 -10.87 -13.08
N GLY A 9 32.51 -10.18 -11.96
CA GLY A 9 31.61 -10.26 -10.82
C GLY A 9 30.25 -9.66 -11.20
N LEU A 10 29.18 -10.45 -11.01
CA LEU A 10 27.80 -9.99 -11.05
C LEU A 10 27.61 -8.91 -9.96
N ILE A 11 27.71 -7.64 -10.34
CA ILE A 11 27.23 -6.53 -9.51
C ILE A 11 25.71 -6.53 -9.65
N VAL A 12 25.01 -7.12 -8.67
CA VAL A 12 23.60 -6.82 -8.46
C VAL A 12 23.54 -5.32 -8.15
N PRO A 13 22.78 -4.49 -8.90
CA PRO A 13 22.63 -3.09 -8.56
C PRO A 13 22.00 -3.02 -7.17
N ALA A 14 22.77 -2.52 -6.19
CA ALA A 14 22.23 -2.17 -4.89
C ALA A 14 21.30 -0.97 -5.11
N PHE A 15 20.00 -1.23 -5.14
CA PHE A 15 19.00 -0.17 -5.05
C PHE A 15 19.16 0.47 -3.68
N SER A 16 19.74 1.66 -3.64
CA SER A 16 19.87 2.43 -2.41
C SER A 16 18.49 2.91 -2.00
N VAL A 17 18.01 2.47 -0.83
CA VAL A 17 16.93 3.17 -0.12
C VAL A 17 17.47 4.57 0.16
N GLY A 18 16.82 5.59 -0.42
CA GLY A 18 17.25 6.96 -0.22
C GLY A 18 17.19 7.33 1.26
N ARG A 19 18.22 8.05 1.72
CA ARG A 19 18.43 8.33 3.14
C ARG A 19 17.44 9.42 3.59
N ALA A 20 16.58 9.09 4.55
CA ALA A 20 15.69 10.07 5.19
C ALA A 20 16.50 11.26 5.73
N LEU A 21 15.98 12.48 5.56
CA LEU A 21 16.53 13.68 6.19
C LEU A 21 16.42 13.55 7.71
N GLY A 22 17.42 13.99 8.47
CA GLY A 22 17.39 13.91 9.93
C GLY A 22 16.50 14.99 10.55
N GLY A 23 15.18 14.79 10.57
CA GLY A 23 14.19 15.67 11.21
C GLY A 23 13.42 15.01 12.36
N GLN A 24 12.40 15.72 12.87
CA GLN A 24 11.60 15.25 14.00
C GLN A 24 10.83 13.98 13.67
N SER A 25 10.28 13.87 12.46
CA SER A 25 9.53 12.68 12.02
C SER A 25 10.47 11.49 11.92
N SER A 26 11.70 11.67 11.42
CA SER A 26 12.70 10.60 11.38
C SER A 26 13.13 10.12 12.76
N ALA A 27 13.18 11.01 13.75
CA ALA A 27 13.46 10.61 15.13
C ALA A 27 12.32 9.74 15.70
N ILE A 28 11.06 10.16 15.50
CA ILE A 28 9.88 9.40 15.93
C ILE A 28 9.83 8.03 15.22
N TYR A 29 9.99 8.03 13.90
CA TYR A 29 10.03 6.81 13.10
C TYR A 29 11.11 5.85 13.60
N SER A 30 12.34 6.35 13.80
CA SER A 30 13.46 5.52 14.26
C SER A 30 13.19 4.90 15.63
N GLN A 31 12.60 5.66 16.56
CA GLN A 31 12.22 5.14 17.88
C GLN A 31 11.16 4.03 17.78
N LEU A 32 10.11 4.24 16.98
CA LEU A 32 9.07 3.24 16.74
C LEU A 32 9.61 1.99 16.04
N ARG A 33 10.47 2.18 15.03
CA ARG A 33 11.08 1.10 14.24
C ARG A 33 12.06 0.25 15.05
N THR A 34 12.75 0.85 16.01
CA THR A 34 13.69 0.14 16.90
C THR A 34 12.94 -0.68 17.96
N PHE A 35 11.78 -0.20 18.42
CA PHE A 35 10.93 -0.86 19.41
C PHE A 35 11.73 -1.34 20.65
N SER A 36 12.51 -0.44 21.24
CA SER A 36 13.25 -0.72 22.47
C SER A 36 12.31 -0.79 23.68
N LEU A 37 12.54 -1.79 24.54
CA LEU A 37 11.85 -1.92 25.81
C LEU A 37 12.57 -1.14 26.92
N ALA A 38 11.81 -0.45 27.75
CA ALA A 38 12.27 0.20 28.96
C ALA A 38 12.47 -0.82 30.10
N SER A 39 13.03 -0.34 31.21
CA SER A 39 13.09 -1.09 32.48
C SER A 39 11.75 -1.23 33.17
N ASP A 40 10.77 -0.39 32.79
CA ASP A 40 9.45 -0.40 33.42
C ASP A 40 8.69 -1.66 33.04
N SER A 41 8.14 -2.31 34.06
CA SER A 41 7.38 -3.53 33.90
C SER A 41 6.18 -3.57 34.86
N ALA A 42 5.17 -4.35 34.49
CA ALA A 42 3.98 -4.57 35.31
C ALA A 42 3.72 -6.06 35.42
N THR A 43 3.83 -6.60 36.64
CA THR A 43 3.29 -7.92 36.95
C THR A 43 1.77 -7.81 37.00
N VAL A 44 1.11 -8.76 36.36
CA VAL A 44 -0.35 -8.81 36.27
C VAL A 44 -0.86 -10.19 36.66
N GLU A 45 -2.04 -10.19 37.25
CA GLU A 45 -2.80 -11.39 37.59
C GLU A 45 -4.28 -11.09 37.33
N ASN A 46 -4.91 -11.93 36.51
CA ASN A 46 -6.31 -11.81 36.07
C ASN A 46 -6.69 -10.41 35.53
N LEU A 47 -5.77 -9.76 34.81
CA LEU A 47 -6.05 -8.49 34.14
C LEU A 47 -6.84 -8.74 32.86
N THR A 48 -7.95 -8.03 32.65
CA THR A 48 -8.72 -8.11 31.41
C THR A 48 -8.61 -6.80 30.64
N LEU A 49 -8.26 -6.91 29.36
CA LEU A 49 -8.28 -5.82 28.38
C LEU A 49 -9.36 -6.14 27.34
N GLN A 50 -10.27 -5.20 27.13
CA GLN A 50 -11.25 -5.29 26.05
C GLN A 50 -10.91 -4.28 24.96
N ARG A 51 -10.88 -4.74 23.72
CA ARG A 51 -10.68 -3.92 22.52
C ARG A 51 -11.78 -4.24 21.53
N ASP A 52 -12.71 -3.31 21.39
CA ASP A 52 -13.97 -3.53 20.67
C ASP A 52 -14.69 -4.81 21.17
N ARG A 53 -14.85 -5.82 20.32
CA ARG A 53 -15.41 -7.14 20.67
C ARG A 53 -14.42 -8.14 21.25
N VAL A 54 -13.12 -7.87 21.16
CA VAL A 54 -12.07 -8.79 21.56
C VAL A 54 -11.78 -8.63 23.05
N VAL A 55 -11.78 -9.74 23.77
CA VAL A 55 -11.45 -9.82 25.20
C VAL A 55 -10.14 -10.58 25.36
N ILE A 56 -9.16 -9.92 25.99
CA ILE A 56 -7.85 -10.48 26.28
C ILE A 56 -7.69 -10.54 27.79
N THR A 57 -7.56 -11.76 28.33
CA THR A 57 -7.36 -12.00 29.75
C THR A 57 -5.92 -12.43 30.01
N PHE A 58 -5.16 -11.61 30.72
CA PHE A 58 -3.81 -11.93 31.19
C PHE A 58 -3.92 -12.62 32.55
N VAL A 59 -3.97 -13.96 32.52
CA VAL A 59 -4.16 -14.80 33.73
C VAL A 59 -3.04 -14.55 34.73
N GLN A 60 -1.79 -14.64 34.26
CA GLN A 60 -0.61 -14.33 35.06
C GLN A 60 0.57 -14.02 34.15
N GLY A 61 1.34 -12.97 34.44
CA GLY A 61 2.56 -12.69 33.69
C GLY A 61 3.14 -11.32 33.97
N ILE A 62 4.04 -10.89 33.09
CA ILE A 62 4.72 -9.60 33.17
C ILE A 62 4.61 -8.90 31.83
N PHE A 63 4.23 -7.62 31.86
CA PHE A 63 4.41 -6.70 30.74
C PHE A 63 5.75 -6.00 30.84
N TYR A 64 6.46 -5.89 29.72
CA TYR A 64 7.62 -5.04 29.51
C TYR A 64 7.23 -3.94 28.53
N PHE A 65 7.40 -2.68 28.91
CA PHE A 65 6.89 -1.56 28.13
C PHE A 65 7.92 -0.98 27.19
N ALA A 66 7.49 -0.48 26.03
CA ALA A 66 8.34 0.28 25.14
C ALA A 66 8.84 1.57 25.79
N VAL A 67 10.03 2.02 25.41
CA VAL A 67 10.48 3.39 25.69
C VAL A 67 9.44 4.37 25.14
N PRO A 68 9.02 5.40 25.89
CA PRO A 68 8.03 6.36 25.42
C PRO A 68 8.46 7.07 24.12
N VAL A 69 7.52 7.18 23.19
CA VAL A 69 7.66 7.93 21.93
C VAL A 69 6.63 9.05 21.92
N ALA A 70 7.07 10.26 21.57
CA ALA A 70 6.24 11.47 21.67
C ALA A 70 5.56 11.62 23.05
N GLY A 71 6.28 11.24 24.12
CA GLY A 71 5.84 11.38 25.50
C GLY A 71 4.88 10.30 26.02
N LYS A 72 4.56 9.26 25.24
CA LYS A 72 3.67 8.17 25.67
C LYS A 72 4.27 6.79 25.39
N VAL A 73 3.97 5.81 26.23
CA VAL A 73 4.24 4.39 25.94
C VAL A 73 3.29 3.94 24.84
N ARG A 74 3.83 3.40 23.74
CA ARG A 74 3.08 3.01 22.52
C ARG A 74 3.22 1.54 22.15
N GLY A 75 3.79 0.73 23.05
CA GLY A 75 3.96 -0.69 22.82
C GLY A 75 4.35 -1.43 24.09
N ALA A 76 4.17 -2.75 24.06
CA ALA A 76 4.48 -3.63 25.17
C ALA A 76 4.75 -5.05 24.68
N VAL A 77 5.48 -5.82 25.48
CA VAL A 77 5.62 -7.27 25.34
C VAL A 77 5.13 -7.93 26.61
N PHE A 78 4.19 -8.85 26.48
CA PHE A 78 3.72 -9.71 27.56
C PHE A 78 4.40 -11.07 27.49
N VAL A 79 4.86 -11.56 28.64
CA VAL A 79 5.35 -12.93 28.83
C VAL A 79 4.62 -13.54 30.02
N GLY A 80 3.89 -14.64 29.80
CA GLY A 80 3.08 -15.27 30.85
C GLY A 80 2.10 -16.30 30.31
N THR A 81 0.90 -16.34 30.88
CA THR A 81 -0.24 -17.10 30.36
C THR A 81 -1.43 -16.17 30.24
N GLY A 82 -2.08 -16.19 29.08
CA GLY A 82 -3.30 -15.45 28.83
C GLY A 82 -4.27 -16.20 27.93
N ASN A 83 -5.47 -15.65 27.81
CA ASN A 83 -6.53 -16.14 26.94
C ASN A 83 -7.03 -14.99 26.06
N PHE A 84 -7.18 -15.28 24.78
CA PHE A 84 -7.82 -14.46 23.78
C PHE A 84 -9.20 -15.02 23.50
N HIS A 85 -10.19 -14.14 23.38
CA HIS A 85 -11.54 -14.50 23.00
C HIS A 85 -12.17 -13.41 22.14
N SER A 86 -12.83 -13.82 21.05
CA SER A 86 -13.70 -12.97 20.25
C SER A 86 -14.92 -13.76 19.83
N ASP A 87 -16.10 -13.18 20.10
CA ASP A 87 -17.34 -13.63 19.50
C ASP A 87 -17.36 -13.30 18.00
N VAL A 88 -18.01 -14.16 17.23
CA VAL A 88 -18.31 -13.92 15.82
C VAL A 88 -19.57 -13.06 15.74
N PRO A 89 -19.62 -12.01 14.89
CA PRO A 89 -20.85 -11.24 14.69
C PRO A 89 -22.06 -12.15 14.39
N PRO A 90 -23.30 -11.71 14.66
CA PRO A 90 -24.50 -12.52 14.49
C PRO A 90 -24.87 -12.80 13.02
N ASP A 91 -23.92 -12.78 12.09
CA ASP A 91 -24.06 -13.18 10.70
C ASP A 91 -23.72 -14.68 10.50
N GLU A 92 -24.56 -15.41 9.74
CA GLU A 92 -24.36 -16.85 9.54
C GLU A 92 -23.22 -17.15 8.55
N ALA A 93 -22.94 -16.27 7.59
CA ALA A 93 -21.84 -16.47 6.66
C ALA A 93 -20.49 -16.34 7.41
N GLU A 94 -20.35 -15.35 8.30
CA GLU A 94 -19.18 -15.21 9.17
C GLU A 94 -19.01 -16.41 10.10
N ARG A 95 -20.09 -16.86 10.76
CA ARG A 95 -20.04 -18.08 11.60
C ARG A 95 -19.64 -19.31 10.80
N ALA A 96 -20.19 -19.50 9.60
CA ALA A 96 -19.83 -20.61 8.73
C ALA A 96 -18.35 -20.54 8.31
N ASN A 97 -17.83 -19.34 8.02
CA ASN A 97 -16.43 -19.14 7.66
C ASN A 97 -15.49 -19.48 8.84
N VAL A 98 -15.79 -18.99 10.04
CA VAL A 98 -15.03 -19.32 11.25
C VAL A 98 -15.06 -20.82 11.54
N ARG A 99 -16.23 -21.48 11.44
CA ARG A 99 -16.34 -22.94 11.58
C ARG A 99 -15.51 -23.67 10.53
N ARG A 100 -15.47 -23.19 9.29
CA ARG A 100 -14.69 -23.79 8.20
C ARG A 100 -13.20 -23.73 8.49
N LEU A 101 -12.68 -22.56 8.85
CA LEU A 101 -11.26 -22.30 9.08
C LEU A 101 -10.77 -22.87 10.42
N LEU A 102 -11.52 -22.61 11.49
CA LEU A 102 -11.07 -22.83 12.86
C LEU A 102 -11.67 -24.05 13.55
N LYS A 103 -12.67 -24.70 12.94
CA LYS A 103 -13.43 -25.82 13.53
C LYS A 103 -14.01 -25.48 14.90
N ALA A 104 -14.46 -24.24 15.07
CA ALA A 104 -15.03 -23.69 16.30
C ALA A 104 -16.14 -22.68 15.98
N ASP A 105 -16.99 -22.36 16.96
CA ASP A 105 -18.06 -21.35 16.85
C ASP A 105 -17.57 -19.93 17.20
N ASP A 106 -16.40 -19.82 17.82
CA ASP A 106 -15.76 -18.59 18.27
C ASP A 106 -14.26 -18.62 17.98
N ILE A 107 -13.61 -17.46 18.19
CA ILE A 107 -12.15 -17.34 18.09
C ILE A 107 -11.56 -17.23 19.48
N SER A 108 -11.35 -18.37 20.13
CA SER A 108 -10.63 -18.46 21.40
C SER A 108 -9.26 -19.13 21.25
N SER A 109 -8.25 -18.64 21.97
CA SER A 109 -6.93 -19.28 22.14
C SER A 109 -6.33 -18.92 23.48
N ASP A 110 -5.64 -19.86 24.12
CA ASP A 110 -4.61 -19.49 25.09
C ASP A 110 -3.39 -18.91 24.35
N PHE A 111 -2.52 -18.21 25.07
CA PHE A 111 -1.23 -17.72 24.57
C PHE A 111 -0.21 -17.61 25.70
N LYS A 112 1.08 -17.60 25.35
CA LYS A 112 2.20 -17.44 26.28
C LYS A 112 2.93 -16.11 26.11
N THR A 113 2.95 -15.59 24.90
CA THR A 113 3.55 -14.30 24.58
C THR A 113 2.58 -13.46 23.79
N ALA A 114 2.64 -12.14 23.99
CA ALA A 114 1.95 -11.21 23.13
C ALA A 114 2.78 -9.93 22.95
N VAL A 115 2.79 -9.37 21.73
CA VAL A 115 3.48 -8.11 21.40
C VAL A 115 2.44 -7.11 20.93
N PHE A 116 2.46 -5.92 21.50
CA PHE A 116 1.46 -4.88 21.29
C PHE A 116 2.10 -3.62 20.71
N GLN A 117 1.43 -2.99 19.75
CA GLN A 117 1.69 -1.60 19.35
C GLN A 117 0.37 -0.86 19.27
N PHE A 118 0.29 0.33 19.87
CA PHE A 118 -0.98 1.03 20.02
C PHE A 118 -0.79 2.54 20.17
N THR A 119 -1.80 3.31 19.75
CA THR A 119 -1.89 4.76 20.00
C THR A 119 -3.15 5.17 20.78
N ASP A 120 -4.02 4.20 21.08
CA ASP A 120 -5.21 4.34 21.92
C ASP A 120 -4.87 4.43 23.43
N ASP A 121 -5.87 4.16 24.27
CA ASP A 121 -5.78 4.18 25.73
C ASP A 121 -5.22 2.89 26.37
N THR A 122 -4.65 1.96 25.61
CA THR A 122 -4.21 0.64 26.11
C THR A 122 -3.27 0.71 27.30
N TYR A 123 -2.29 1.61 27.28
CA TYR A 123 -1.34 1.74 28.38
C TYR A 123 -2.01 2.15 29.70
N ASP A 124 -3.11 2.90 29.65
CA ASP A 124 -3.85 3.32 30.85
C ASP A 124 -4.48 2.13 31.58
N PHE A 125 -4.64 0.99 30.90
CA PHE A 125 -5.12 -0.27 31.49
C PHE A 125 -3.98 -1.21 31.88
N ILE A 126 -3.09 -1.53 30.93
CA ILE A 126 -2.04 -2.53 31.17
C ILE A 126 -0.88 -1.99 32.01
N GLY A 127 -0.70 -0.67 32.04
CA GLY A 127 0.36 0.03 32.76
C GLY A 127 0.01 0.45 34.19
N LYS A 128 -1.20 0.17 34.70
CA LYS A 128 -1.64 0.66 36.03
C LYS A 128 -0.72 0.26 37.18
N SER A 129 -0.13 -0.94 37.11
CA SER A 129 0.81 -1.46 38.11
C SER A 129 2.28 -1.32 37.69
N ALA A 130 2.56 -0.54 36.62
CA ALA A 130 3.91 -0.36 36.11
C ALA A 130 4.82 0.26 37.16
N LYS A 131 5.99 -0.34 37.32
CA LYS A 131 7.05 0.12 38.22
C LYS A 131 8.40 -0.05 37.52
N PRO A 132 9.40 0.77 37.88
CA PRO A 132 10.77 0.51 37.47
C PRO A 132 11.18 -0.91 37.91
N GLY A 133 11.61 -1.71 36.94
CA GLY A 133 12.04 -3.09 37.15
C GLY A 133 13.47 -3.32 36.68
N ALA A 134 13.86 -4.59 36.61
CA ALA A 134 15.06 -4.99 35.89
C ALA A 134 14.90 -4.72 34.39
N ALA A 135 16.01 -4.65 33.66
CA ALA A 135 15.97 -4.58 32.20
C ALA A 135 15.13 -5.73 31.63
N ALA A 136 14.35 -5.44 30.58
CA ALA A 136 13.54 -6.45 29.91
C ALA A 136 14.42 -7.64 29.46
N PRO A 137 13.93 -8.88 29.63
CA PRO A 137 14.73 -10.06 29.27
C PRO A 137 15.01 -10.07 27.76
N PRO A 138 16.15 -10.64 27.31
CA PRO A 138 16.51 -10.68 25.89
C PRO A 138 15.44 -11.32 25.00
N GLN A 139 14.64 -12.24 25.53
CA GLN A 139 13.49 -12.81 24.82
C GLN A 139 12.43 -11.75 24.51
N ALA A 140 12.06 -10.92 25.48
CA ALA A 140 11.04 -9.89 25.26
C ALA A 140 11.50 -8.87 24.23
N GLN A 141 12.76 -8.44 24.28
CA GLN A 141 13.30 -7.51 23.29
C GLN A 141 13.34 -8.12 21.88
N ARG A 142 13.64 -9.43 21.75
CA ARG A 142 13.59 -10.13 20.46
C ARG A 142 12.18 -10.18 19.88
N LEU A 143 11.18 -10.51 20.70
CA LEU A 143 9.78 -10.52 20.27
C LEU A 143 9.33 -9.14 19.72
N ALA A 144 9.74 -8.05 20.39
CA ALA A 144 9.44 -6.69 19.94
C ALA A 144 10.03 -6.38 18.55
N THR A 145 11.30 -6.73 18.31
CA THR A 145 11.96 -6.47 17.02
C THR A 145 11.53 -7.42 15.92
N GLU A 146 11.22 -8.68 16.25
CA GLU A 146 10.74 -9.68 15.29
C GLU A 146 9.35 -9.32 14.76
N LEU A 147 8.45 -8.77 15.59
CA LEU A 147 7.12 -8.37 15.16
C LEU A 147 7.15 -7.41 13.96
N LEU A 148 7.92 -6.33 14.05
CA LEU A 148 7.95 -5.32 12.99
C LEU A 148 8.56 -5.89 11.70
N LYS A 149 9.50 -6.82 11.82
CA LYS A 149 10.11 -7.49 10.67
C LYS A 149 9.12 -8.45 10.00
N SER A 150 8.43 -9.29 10.78
CA SER A 150 7.47 -10.25 10.24
C SER A 150 6.33 -9.55 9.53
N LEU A 151 5.72 -8.52 10.12
CA LEU A 151 4.63 -7.77 9.47
C LEU A 151 5.05 -7.10 8.16
N LEU A 152 6.28 -6.59 8.08
CA LEU A 152 6.83 -6.05 6.83
C LEU A 152 6.97 -7.15 5.78
N GLU A 153 7.57 -8.29 6.12
CA GLU A 153 7.82 -9.38 5.18
C GLU A 153 6.54 -10.09 4.74
N GLU A 154 5.65 -10.37 5.70
CA GLU A 154 4.42 -11.16 5.53
C GLU A 154 3.32 -10.29 4.87
N GLU A 155 3.02 -9.11 5.43
CA GLU A 155 1.86 -8.30 5.02
C GLU A 155 2.23 -7.03 4.24
N GLY A 156 3.52 -6.72 4.10
CA GLY A 156 3.96 -5.44 3.58
C GLY A 156 3.60 -4.26 4.50
N LEU A 157 3.29 -4.56 5.77
CA LEU A 157 2.81 -3.58 6.76
C LEU A 157 3.98 -2.98 7.53
N ASN A 158 4.24 -1.70 7.28
CA ASN A 158 5.13 -0.90 8.12
C ASN A 158 4.37 -0.37 9.34
N LEU A 159 4.23 -1.22 10.37
CA LEU A 159 3.47 -0.87 11.59
C LEU A 159 4.09 0.33 12.34
N ALA A 160 5.41 0.53 12.24
CA ALA A 160 6.07 1.71 12.78
C ALA A 160 5.61 2.99 12.07
N SER A 161 5.50 2.98 10.73
CA SER A 161 4.97 4.11 9.97
C SER A 161 3.48 4.36 10.25
N ARG A 162 2.65 3.31 10.28
CA ARG A 162 1.22 3.42 10.64
C ARG A 162 1.03 3.99 12.06
N THR A 163 1.86 3.58 13.02
CA THR A 163 1.84 4.13 14.38
C THR A 163 2.25 5.61 14.39
N MET A 164 3.26 5.98 13.59
CA MET A 164 3.68 7.37 13.43
C MET A 164 2.58 8.24 12.81
N GLU A 165 1.88 7.75 11.78
CA GLU A 165 0.71 8.42 11.18
C GLU A 165 -0.32 8.78 12.25
N SER A 166 -0.72 7.78 13.04
CA SER A 166 -1.71 7.97 14.10
C SER A 166 -1.27 9.01 15.15
N ILE A 167 0.04 9.12 15.42
CA ILE A 167 0.61 10.11 16.35
C ILE A 167 0.64 11.51 15.72
N LEU A 168 1.17 11.64 14.51
CA LEU A 168 1.45 12.93 13.88
C LEU A 168 0.16 13.61 13.39
N ASP A 169 -0.79 12.84 12.88
CA ASP A 169 -2.07 13.36 12.40
C ASP A 169 -3.16 13.39 13.49
N GLY A 170 -2.80 13.03 14.72
CA GLY A 170 -3.67 13.15 15.90
C GLY A 170 -4.93 12.27 15.86
N GLU A 171 -4.81 11.05 15.33
CA GLU A 171 -5.96 10.15 15.19
C GLU A 171 -6.56 9.76 16.55
N ASN A 172 -7.89 9.83 16.63
CA ASN A 172 -8.66 9.43 17.79
C ASN A 172 -10.03 8.84 17.38
N PRO A 173 -10.37 7.59 17.74
CA PRO A 173 -9.54 6.64 18.48
C PRO A 173 -8.29 6.22 17.72
N GLY A 174 -7.22 5.88 18.45
CA GLY A 174 -5.97 5.40 17.89
C GLY A 174 -6.04 3.95 17.42
N ILE A 175 -4.98 3.49 16.76
CA ILE A 175 -4.81 2.10 16.32
C ILE A 175 -4.44 1.19 17.50
N PHE A 176 -4.89 -0.06 17.44
CA PHE A 176 -4.45 -1.14 18.31
C PHE A 176 -4.00 -2.34 17.47
N PHE A 177 -2.81 -2.86 17.74
CA PHE A 177 -2.30 -4.09 17.16
C PHE A 177 -1.74 -5.00 18.27
N ALA A 178 -2.04 -6.30 18.16
CA ALA A 178 -1.46 -7.34 19.02
C ALA A 178 -1.17 -8.62 18.22
N GLN A 179 0.02 -9.20 18.42
CA GLN A 179 0.33 -10.57 17.95
C GLN A 179 0.47 -11.49 19.16
N PHE A 180 -0.14 -12.66 19.12
CA PHE A 180 -0.16 -13.68 20.17
C PHE A 180 0.54 -14.94 19.69
N ASP A 181 1.18 -15.68 20.60
CA ASP A 181 1.84 -16.94 20.27
C ASP A 181 1.91 -17.90 21.49
N GLY A 182 2.19 -19.17 21.23
CA GLY A 182 2.49 -20.20 22.23
C GLY A 182 1.29 -20.96 22.80
N GLY A 183 0.10 -20.80 22.21
CA GLY A 183 -1.10 -21.55 22.59
C GLY A 183 -1.70 -22.38 21.46
N LYS A 184 -2.95 -22.83 21.63
CA LYS A 184 -3.59 -23.79 20.71
C LYS A 184 -3.73 -23.30 19.26
N ARG A 185 -3.85 -21.99 19.03
CA ARG A 185 -3.92 -21.38 17.68
C ARG A 185 -2.56 -20.99 17.10
N GLN A 186 -1.45 -21.33 17.76
CA GLN A 186 -0.10 -20.89 17.37
C GLN A 186 -0.03 -19.36 17.25
N ARG A 187 0.78 -18.84 16.31
CA ARG A 187 0.98 -17.41 16.08
C ARG A 187 -0.17 -16.81 15.27
N PHE A 188 -0.84 -15.80 15.82
CA PHE A 188 -1.89 -15.05 15.13
C PHE A 188 -1.93 -13.60 15.60
N SER A 189 -2.59 -12.74 14.83
CA SER A 189 -2.63 -11.30 15.06
C SER A 189 -4.07 -10.80 15.17
N PHE A 190 -4.26 -9.78 15.99
CA PHE A 190 -5.47 -8.97 16.07
C PHE A 190 -5.10 -7.51 15.81
N LEU A 191 -5.78 -6.91 14.85
CA LEU A 191 -5.70 -5.51 14.50
C LEU A 191 -7.06 -4.86 14.73
N PHE A 192 -7.05 -3.66 15.29
CA PHE A 192 -8.18 -2.74 15.27
C PHE A 192 -7.71 -1.36 14.80
N ASP A 193 -8.11 -0.99 13.59
CA ASP A 193 -7.79 0.28 12.92
C ASP A 193 -9.10 1.03 12.62
N PRO A 194 -9.53 1.96 13.50
CA PRO A 194 -10.79 2.68 13.35
C PRO A 194 -10.89 3.50 12.05
N GLN A 195 -9.76 3.85 11.45
CA GLN A 195 -9.67 4.62 10.21
C GLN A 195 -9.58 3.71 8.97
N THR A 196 -9.69 2.38 9.13
CA THR A 196 -9.73 1.37 8.05
C THR A 196 -8.47 1.34 7.17
N ARG A 197 -7.35 1.95 7.60
CA ARG A 197 -6.17 2.11 6.74
C ARG A 197 -5.50 0.79 6.42
N VAL A 198 -5.13 0.03 7.45
CA VAL A 198 -4.45 -1.26 7.27
C VAL A 198 -5.35 -2.30 6.60
N PRO A 199 -6.65 -2.47 6.96
CA PRO A 199 -7.54 -3.38 6.21
C PRO A 199 -7.55 -3.12 4.70
N VAL A 200 -7.52 -1.86 4.28
CA VAL A 200 -7.58 -1.50 2.86
C VAL A 200 -6.23 -1.65 2.19
N ALA A 201 -5.17 -1.04 2.74
CA ALA A 201 -3.86 -0.97 2.09
C ALA A 201 -3.07 -2.29 2.12
N ASN A 202 -3.32 -3.15 3.11
CA ASN A 202 -2.57 -4.39 3.29
C ASN A 202 -3.40 -5.66 3.04
N PHE A 203 -4.73 -5.60 3.18
CA PHE A 203 -5.60 -6.77 3.02
C PHE A 203 -6.63 -6.61 1.89
N GLU A 204 -6.68 -5.46 1.22
CA GLU A 204 -7.66 -5.15 0.16
C GLU A 204 -9.13 -5.27 0.61
N ILE A 205 -9.38 -5.12 1.92
CA ILE A 205 -10.71 -5.18 2.54
C ILE A 205 -11.23 -3.75 2.70
N ASN A 206 -12.22 -3.37 1.89
CA ASN A 206 -12.83 -2.04 1.91
C ASN A 206 -14.37 -2.07 1.97
N ALA A 207 -14.93 -2.82 2.91
CA ALA A 207 -16.37 -2.79 3.19
C ALA A 207 -16.71 -2.09 4.53
N GLY A 208 -15.73 -1.41 5.13
CA GLY A 208 -15.86 -0.65 6.38
C GLY A 208 -15.40 -1.42 7.62
N GLU A 209 -14.78 -2.57 7.45
CA GLU A 209 -14.16 -3.35 8.52
C GLU A 209 -13.03 -2.58 9.19
N LYS A 210 -13.07 -2.57 10.51
CA LYS A 210 -12.09 -1.90 11.37
C LYS A 210 -11.24 -2.89 12.13
N GLY A 211 -11.75 -4.11 12.36
CA GLY A 211 -11.05 -5.17 13.07
C GLY A 211 -10.70 -6.35 12.16
N LEU A 212 -9.49 -6.88 12.30
CA LEU A 212 -9.04 -8.11 11.65
C LEU A 212 -8.45 -9.07 12.69
N ILE A 213 -8.79 -10.35 12.58
CA ILE A 213 -8.08 -11.44 13.24
C ILE A 213 -7.55 -12.38 12.15
N PHE A 214 -6.23 -12.55 12.10
CA PHE A 214 -5.58 -13.24 10.99
C PHE A 214 -4.31 -13.98 11.42
N ALA A 215 -3.89 -14.97 10.63
CA ALA A 215 -2.63 -15.67 10.81
C ALA A 215 -1.95 -15.88 9.46
N TYR A 216 -0.64 -15.63 9.41
CA TYR A 216 0.15 -15.85 8.20
C TYR A 216 0.42 -17.34 7.99
N ASP A 217 0.09 -17.84 6.80
CA ASP A 217 0.40 -19.19 6.35
C ASP A 217 1.64 -19.15 5.43
N SER A 218 2.75 -19.69 5.92
CA SER A 218 4.01 -19.73 5.19
C SER A 218 4.02 -20.70 4.01
N ASP A 219 3.11 -21.67 3.96
CA ASP A 219 3.07 -22.68 2.89
C ASP A 219 2.46 -22.11 1.61
N ILE A 220 1.54 -21.16 1.74
CA ILE A 220 0.87 -20.48 0.62
C ILE A 220 1.27 -19.00 0.48
N TYR A 221 2.18 -18.51 1.33
CA TYR A 221 2.71 -17.15 1.32
C TYR A 221 1.63 -16.05 1.44
N SER A 222 0.59 -16.32 2.24
CA SER A 222 -0.57 -15.43 2.40
C SER A 222 -1.11 -15.50 3.83
N SER A 223 -1.80 -14.44 4.25
CA SER A 223 -2.54 -14.44 5.51
C SER A 223 -3.95 -15.02 5.36
N ASP A 224 -4.29 -15.92 6.27
CA ASP A 224 -5.66 -16.38 6.51
C ASP A 224 -6.36 -15.38 7.43
N VAL A 225 -7.27 -14.58 6.87
CA VAL A 225 -8.15 -13.71 7.65
C VAL A 225 -9.28 -14.57 8.23
N TRP A 226 -9.21 -14.88 9.52
CA TRP A 226 -10.22 -15.67 10.23
C TRP A 226 -11.50 -14.89 10.44
N LEU A 227 -11.39 -13.57 10.67
CA LEU A 227 -12.52 -12.68 10.82
C LEU A 227 -12.11 -11.25 10.46
N ALA A 228 -12.91 -10.61 9.61
CA ALA A 228 -12.92 -9.16 9.40
C ALA A 228 -14.26 -8.61 9.91
N PHE A 229 -14.24 -7.48 10.63
CA PHE A 229 -15.46 -7.01 11.28
C PHE A 229 -15.55 -5.49 11.42
N PHE A 230 -16.78 -4.98 11.37
CA PHE A 230 -17.10 -3.60 11.76
C PHE A 230 -16.96 -3.40 13.26
N SER A 231 -16.71 -2.17 13.70
CA SER A 231 -16.68 -1.88 15.14
C SER A 231 -18.04 -2.14 15.78
N LYS A 232 -18.06 -2.38 17.09
CA LYS A 232 -19.29 -2.54 17.87
C LYS A 232 -20.24 -1.35 17.66
N THR A 233 -19.71 -0.13 17.60
CA THR A 233 -20.48 1.09 17.32
C THR A 233 -21.14 1.06 15.93
N ASP A 234 -20.46 0.51 14.92
CA ASP A 234 -21.03 0.39 13.58
C ASP A 234 -22.19 -0.62 13.58
N TYR A 235 -22.04 -1.75 14.26
CA TYR A 235 -23.11 -2.74 14.43
C TYR A 235 -24.31 -2.18 15.20
N GLU A 236 -24.08 -1.46 16.30
CA GLU A 236 -25.13 -0.84 17.11
C GLU A 236 -25.88 0.26 16.35
N SER A 237 -25.19 1.02 15.51
CA SER A 237 -25.80 2.08 14.71
C SER A 237 -26.40 1.60 13.39
N GLY A 238 -26.05 0.39 12.94
CA GLY A 238 -26.42 -0.13 11.62
C GLY A 238 -25.79 0.65 10.46
N ARG A 239 -24.69 1.37 10.70
CA ARG A 239 -24.00 2.21 9.72
C ARG A 239 -22.50 1.99 9.85
N THR A 240 -21.82 1.92 8.71
CA THR A 240 -20.36 1.83 8.66
C THR A 240 -19.79 2.95 7.79
N ALA A 241 -18.59 3.39 8.14
CA ALA A 241 -17.80 4.34 7.35
C ALA A 241 -16.80 3.57 6.50
N TYR A 242 -16.73 3.90 5.21
CA TYR A 242 -15.77 3.33 4.29
C TYR A 242 -14.47 4.15 4.32
N SER A 243 -13.42 3.61 3.71
CA SER A 243 -12.08 4.20 3.77
C SER A 243 -11.96 5.60 3.17
N ASP A 244 -12.80 5.92 2.19
CA ASP A 244 -12.86 7.25 1.56
C ASP A 244 -13.28 8.36 2.52
N MET A 245 -14.01 8.04 3.59
CA MET A 245 -14.32 8.97 4.67
C MET A 245 -13.06 9.39 5.45
N PHE A 246 -12.04 8.53 5.50
CA PHE A 246 -10.80 8.73 6.25
C PHE A 246 -9.62 9.23 5.41
N ASN A 247 -9.84 9.53 4.12
CA ASN A 247 -8.83 10.15 3.27
C ASN A 247 -8.29 11.44 3.90
N LEU A 248 -6.97 11.55 3.95
CA LEU A 248 -6.23 12.70 4.50
C LEU A 248 -6.12 13.84 3.50
N VAL A 249 -6.04 13.52 2.21
CA VAL A 249 -5.93 14.50 1.12
C VAL A 249 -6.85 14.14 -0.05
N ASP A 250 -7.33 15.18 -0.74
CA ASP A 250 -7.84 15.05 -2.11
C ASP A 250 -6.70 15.34 -3.09
N THR A 251 -6.56 14.51 -4.13
CA THR A 251 -5.52 14.64 -5.16
C THR A 251 -6.15 14.84 -6.54
N PRO A 252 -6.65 16.04 -6.89
CA PRO A 252 -7.39 16.26 -8.14
C PRO A 252 -6.53 16.12 -9.41
N LYS A 253 -5.20 16.27 -9.32
CA LYS A 253 -4.32 16.28 -10.48
C LYS A 253 -3.00 15.59 -10.23
N TYR A 254 -2.60 14.78 -11.21
CA TYR A 254 -1.28 14.19 -11.34
C TYR A 254 -0.58 14.72 -12.59
N GLN A 255 0.72 14.96 -12.49
CA GLN A 255 1.62 15.07 -13.62
C GLN A 255 2.69 13.99 -13.46
N LEU A 256 2.75 13.04 -14.40
CA LEU A 256 3.63 11.88 -14.33
C LEU A 256 4.66 11.96 -15.46
N GLU A 257 5.93 11.83 -15.12
CA GLU A 257 7.02 11.72 -16.10
C GLU A 257 7.74 10.39 -15.93
N LEU A 258 7.73 9.58 -16.97
CA LEU A 258 8.29 8.22 -16.98
C LEU A 258 9.50 8.15 -17.91
N ASP A 259 10.55 7.47 -17.44
CA ASP A 259 11.65 7.00 -18.28
C ASP A 259 11.51 5.51 -18.57
N LEU A 260 11.23 5.21 -19.83
CA LEU A 260 10.95 3.87 -20.38
C LEU A 260 12.00 3.45 -21.41
N ARG A 261 13.21 4.03 -21.38
CA ARG A 261 14.28 3.67 -22.33
C ARG A 261 14.90 2.30 -22.06
N GLU A 262 14.90 1.87 -20.80
CA GLU A 262 15.40 0.56 -20.37
C GLU A 262 14.31 -0.30 -19.68
N PRO A 263 13.18 -0.59 -20.35
CA PRO A 263 12.01 -1.19 -19.71
C PRO A 263 12.25 -2.65 -19.27
N LYS A 264 13.34 -3.28 -19.73
CA LYS A 264 13.81 -4.60 -19.25
C LYS A 264 14.46 -4.56 -17.87
N LYS A 265 14.91 -3.39 -17.41
CA LYS A 265 15.77 -3.26 -16.24
C LYS A 265 15.17 -2.37 -15.16
N THR A 266 14.53 -1.27 -15.56
CA THR A 266 14.08 -0.27 -14.60
C THR A 266 12.95 0.58 -15.15
N LEU A 267 12.11 1.04 -14.23
CA LEU A 267 11.21 2.16 -14.39
C LEU A 267 11.73 3.30 -13.50
N SER A 268 11.86 4.50 -14.08
CA SER A 268 11.96 5.73 -13.28
C SER A 268 10.72 6.58 -13.51
N LEU A 269 10.19 7.14 -12.43
CA LEU A 269 8.97 7.92 -12.41
C LEU A 269 9.18 9.18 -11.57
N VAL A 270 8.79 10.34 -12.08
CA VAL A 270 8.57 11.54 -11.27
C VAL A 270 7.07 11.81 -11.25
N ALA A 271 6.47 11.75 -10.07
CA ALA A 271 5.06 12.05 -9.86
C ALA A 271 4.93 13.40 -9.16
N LYS A 272 4.31 14.37 -9.84
CA LYS A 272 3.83 15.62 -9.22
C LYS A 272 2.34 15.51 -8.93
N MET A 273 1.96 15.83 -7.71
CA MET A 273 0.59 15.65 -7.22
C MET A 273 0.13 16.91 -6.54
N ASP A 274 -0.99 17.47 -6.98
CA ASP A 274 -1.65 18.55 -6.26
C ASP A 274 -2.50 17.92 -5.16
N CYS A 275 -2.14 18.16 -3.90
CA CYS A 275 -2.79 17.57 -2.73
C CYS A 275 -3.47 18.67 -1.90
N THR A 276 -4.73 18.49 -1.54
CA THR A 276 -5.47 19.40 -0.65
C THR A 276 -5.82 18.68 0.64
N SER A 277 -5.39 19.22 1.78
CA SER A 277 -5.65 18.60 3.08
C SER A 277 -7.15 18.55 3.40
N ARG A 278 -7.64 17.41 3.88
CA ARG A 278 -9.02 17.20 4.34
C ARG A 278 -9.19 17.40 5.84
N ILE A 279 -8.08 17.45 6.58
CA ILE A 279 -8.07 17.59 8.04
C ILE A 279 -7.20 18.78 8.47
N ASP A 280 -7.44 19.25 9.69
CA ASP A 280 -6.52 20.16 10.36
C ASP A 280 -5.40 19.35 11.03
N GLY A 281 -4.17 19.86 10.98
CA GLY A 281 -3.04 19.20 11.63
C GLY A 281 -2.41 18.08 10.81
N LEU A 282 -2.71 17.96 9.50
CA LEU A 282 -2.13 16.94 8.64
C LEU A 282 -0.61 17.10 8.55
N GLN A 283 0.14 16.10 8.98
CA GLN A 283 1.59 16.11 9.00
C GLN A 283 2.22 14.91 8.28
N LEU A 284 1.54 13.77 8.18
CA LEU A 284 2.02 12.60 7.44
C LEU A 284 1.00 12.17 6.37
N ILE A 285 1.47 11.75 5.20
CA ILE A 285 0.61 11.09 4.20
C ILE A 285 1.21 9.72 3.86
N PRO A 286 0.50 8.60 4.09
CA PRO A 286 0.87 7.33 3.51
C PRO A 286 0.41 7.25 2.05
N PHE A 287 1.26 6.68 1.20
CA PHE A 287 0.98 6.39 -0.19
C PHE A 287 1.10 4.90 -0.45
N SER A 288 0.06 4.35 -1.07
CA SER A 288 0.04 3.02 -1.65
C SER A 288 1.00 2.93 -2.85
N LEU A 289 1.81 1.87 -2.88
CA LEU A 289 2.74 1.57 -3.98
C LEU A 289 3.11 0.07 -3.98
N GLY A 290 2.91 -0.60 -5.11
CA GLY A 290 3.20 -2.04 -5.26
C GLY A 290 2.45 -2.97 -4.30
N GLU A 291 1.24 -2.59 -3.85
CA GLU A 291 0.40 -3.38 -2.92
C GLU A 291 0.17 -4.81 -3.45
N GLY A 292 -0.04 -4.96 -4.76
CA GLY A 292 -0.25 -6.26 -5.41
C GLY A 292 1.01 -7.09 -5.66
N LEU A 293 2.20 -6.66 -5.21
CA LEU A 293 3.42 -7.47 -5.35
C LEU A 293 3.45 -8.60 -4.32
N ALA A 294 3.73 -9.81 -4.78
CA ALA A 294 3.73 -11.01 -3.96
C ALA A 294 4.94 -11.09 -3.00
N THR A 295 4.74 -11.78 -1.89
CA THR A 295 5.83 -12.25 -1.00
C THR A 295 6.60 -13.41 -1.63
N TYR A 296 5.93 -14.23 -2.45
CA TYR A 296 6.53 -15.31 -3.22
C TYR A 296 7.73 -14.80 -4.05
N GLU A 297 8.81 -15.59 -4.04
CA GLU A 297 10.11 -15.23 -4.66
C GLU A 297 10.71 -13.87 -4.25
N ALA A 298 10.17 -13.27 -3.18
CA ALA A 298 10.48 -11.91 -2.75
C ALA A 298 10.20 -10.85 -3.84
N GLU A 299 9.12 -10.99 -4.62
CA GLU A 299 8.75 -10.00 -5.64
C GLU A 299 8.58 -8.60 -5.02
N ARG A 300 7.87 -8.46 -3.90
CA ARG A 300 7.69 -7.19 -3.19
C ARG A 300 9.01 -6.52 -2.82
N ARG A 301 10.05 -7.28 -2.50
CA ARG A 301 11.38 -6.73 -2.20
C ARG A 301 12.20 -6.40 -3.45
N LYS A 302 12.14 -7.27 -4.46
CA LYS A 302 13.04 -7.22 -5.63
C LYS A 302 12.49 -6.38 -6.77
N LYS A 303 11.18 -6.24 -6.87
CA LYS A 303 10.46 -5.72 -8.04
C LYS A 303 9.65 -4.45 -7.77
N GLN A 304 9.94 -3.78 -6.65
CA GLN A 304 9.25 -2.60 -6.18
C GLN A 304 9.89 -1.30 -6.70
N LEU A 305 9.12 -0.21 -6.67
CA LEU A 305 9.63 1.15 -6.86
C LEU A 305 10.05 1.75 -5.51
N PHE A 306 11.24 2.34 -5.47
CA PHE A 306 11.78 2.98 -4.28
C PHE A 306 11.86 4.50 -4.42
N VAL A 307 11.44 5.21 -3.38
CA VAL A 307 11.54 6.67 -3.29
C VAL A 307 13.01 7.08 -3.33
N GLN A 308 13.33 7.92 -4.31
CA GLN A 308 14.65 8.55 -4.48
C GLN A 308 14.67 9.94 -3.83
N SER A 309 13.56 10.67 -3.93
CA SER A 309 13.38 11.98 -3.32
C SER A 309 11.90 12.33 -3.17
N ALA A 310 11.58 13.08 -2.12
CA ALA A 310 10.29 13.74 -1.94
C ALA A 310 10.54 15.23 -1.64
N LYS A 311 9.79 16.14 -2.28
CA LYS A 311 9.91 17.59 -2.07
C LYS A 311 8.61 18.33 -2.39
N LEU A 312 8.51 19.55 -1.89
CA LEU A 312 7.48 20.52 -2.30
C LEU A 312 7.85 21.18 -3.63
N ALA A 313 6.89 21.86 -4.25
CA ALA A 313 7.09 22.56 -5.53
C ALA A 313 8.14 23.69 -5.49
N ASP A 314 8.38 24.30 -4.33
CA ASP A 314 9.46 25.28 -4.12
C ASP A 314 10.85 24.63 -3.96
N GLY A 315 10.93 23.30 -4.01
CA GLY A 315 12.14 22.53 -3.84
C GLY A 315 12.46 22.15 -2.40
N THR A 316 11.65 22.55 -1.41
CA THR A 316 11.85 22.16 -0.02
C THR A 316 11.80 20.63 0.11
N PRO A 317 12.87 19.99 0.58
CA PRO A 317 12.92 18.54 0.68
C PRO A 317 12.06 18.04 1.85
N LEU A 318 11.41 16.89 1.68
CA LEU A 318 10.53 16.27 2.66
C LEU A 318 11.13 14.98 3.20
N GLU A 319 10.84 14.68 4.46
CA GLU A 319 11.15 13.37 5.03
C GLU A 319 10.23 12.32 4.41
N TYR A 320 10.76 11.13 4.12
CA TYR A 320 9.99 9.99 3.67
C TYR A 320 10.49 8.70 4.29
N PHE A 321 9.59 7.73 4.39
CA PHE A 321 9.81 6.44 5.06
C PHE A 321 9.35 5.33 4.15
N GLN A 322 10.26 4.43 3.80
CA GLN A 322 9.97 3.25 2.99
C GLN A 322 10.90 2.10 3.39
N GLU A 323 10.33 0.99 3.84
CA GLU A 323 11.06 -0.25 4.11
C GLU A 323 11.09 -1.16 2.87
N GLN A 324 12.05 -2.09 2.80
CA GLN A 324 12.27 -2.90 1.60
C GLN A 324 11.09 -3.78 1.18
N TRP A 325 10.25 -4.17 2.15
CA TRP A 325 9.08 -5.01 1.91
C TRP A 325 7.76 -4.23 2.04
N GLU A 326 7.80 -2.92 2.23
CA GLU A 326 6.60 -2.12 2.44
C GLU A 326 5.76 -2.02 1.16
N SER A 327 4.44 -2.20 1.31
CA SER A 327 3.43 -2.01 0.26
C SER A 327 3.07 -0.53 0.07
N GLY A 328 4.08 0.35 0.06
CA GLY A 328 3.86 1.78 0.07
C GLY A 328 5.07 2.55 0.57
N PHE A 329 4.82 3.79 0.98
CA PHE A 329 5.76 4.66 1.70
C PHE A 329 4.98 5.79 2.37
N SER A 330 5.61 6.54 3.26
CA SER A 330 5.01 7.73 3.89
C SER A 330 5.85 8.98 3.66
N VAL A 331 5.21 10.14 3.55
CA VAL A 331 5.87 11.45 3.39
C VAL A 331 5.43 12.38 4.52
N ALA A 332 6.37 12.99 5.21
CA ALA A 332 6.11 13.90 6.33
C ALA A 332 6.38 15.37 5.97
N PHE A 333 5.46 16.23 6.38
CA PHE A 333 5.62 17.68 6.29
C PHE A 333 6.38 18.23 7.51
N PRO A 334 7.27 19.22 7.29
CA PRO A 334 7.97 19.88 8.40
C PRO A 334 7.03 20.75 9.25
N THR A 335 5.84 21.09 8.73
CA THR A 335 4.81 21.85 9.43
C THR A 335 3.46 21.30 9.04
N ALA A 336 2.59 21.10 10.03
CA ALA A 336 1.26 20.57 9.81
C ALA A 336 0.42 21.49 8.92
N LEU A 337 -0.30 20.90 7.97
CA LEU A 337 -1.19 21.59 7.05
C LEU A 337 -2.55 21.81 7.71
N LYS A 338 -3.20 22.91 7.32
CA LYS A 338 -4.59 23.19 7.70
C LYS A 338 -5.56 22.53 6.73
N LYS A 339 -6.79 22.28 7.18
CA LYS A 339 -7.85 21.82 6.28
C LYS A 339 -8.06 22.79 5.12
N GLY A 340 -8.15 22.28 3.90
CA GLY A 340 -8.28 23.06 2.67
C GLY A 340 -6.98 23.68 2.17
N GLN A 341 -5.86 23.54 2.88
CA GLN A 341 -4.56 23.98 2.38
C GLN A 341 -4.10 23.03 1.26
N SER A 342 -3.76 23.60 0.11
CA SER A 342 -3.19 22.86 -1.01
C SER A 342 -1.67 22.97 -1.06
N VAL A 343 -1.02 21.87 -1.40
CA VAL A 343 0.43 21.75 -1.64
C VAL A 343 0.65 20.90 -2.88
N THR A 344 1.73 21.15 -3.60
CA THR A 344 2.16 20.25 -4.69
C THR A 344 3.37 19.46 -4.23
N LEU A 345 3.24 18.14 -4.23
CA LEU A 345 4.29 17.18 -3.92
C LEU A 345 4.98 16.73 -5.21
N GLU A 346 6.31 16.65 -5.23
CA GLU A 346 7.09 15.98 -6.27
C GLU A 346 7.83 14.80 -5.67
N ILE A 347 7.49 13.58 -6.12
CA ILE A 347 8.08 12.33 -5.66
C ILE A 347 8.80 11.66 -6.84
N ALA A 348 10.10 11.42 -6.69
CA ALA A 348 10.88 10.64 -7.64
C ALA A 348 11.01 9.19 -7.15
N LEU A 349 10.75 8.24 -8.04
CA LEU A 349 10.72 6.80 -7.80
C LEU A 349 11.58 6.07 -8.83
N ARG A 350 12.23 4.99 -8.41
CA ARG A 350 12.98 4.11 -9.31
C ARG A 350 13.01 2.67 -8.82
N GLY A 351 12.92 1.71 -9.74
CA GLY A 351 12.99 0.29 -9.39
C GLY A 351 12.78 -0.64 -10.58
N ASP A 352 12.76 -1.95 -10.33
CA ASP A 352 12.47 -3.00 -11.32
C ASP A 352 10.97 -3.35 -11.30
N PHE A 353 10.13 -2.44 -11.81
CA PHE A 353 8.67 -2.55 -11.70
C PHE A 353 7.99 -2.98 -13.01
N MET A 354 8.77 -3.34 -14.03
CA MET A 354 8.23 -3.70 -15.34
C MET A 354 8.06 -5.22 -15.45
N LEU A 355 6.94 -5.65 -16.02
CA LEU A 355 6.62 -7.01 -16.40
C LEU A 355 6.79 -7.15 -17.91
N ASN A 356 7.53 -8.18 -18.32
CA ASN A 356 7.54 -8.66 -19.70
C ASN A 356 6.84 -10.03 -19.71
N PRO A 357 5.61 -10.14 -20.22
CA PRO A 357 4.87 -11.39 -20.17
C PRO A 357 5.43 -12.38 -21.21
N ASP A 358 5.47 -13.66 -20.86
CA ASP A 358 6.08 -14.70 -21.71
C ASP A 358 5.44 -14.81 -23.10
N ASN A 359 4.13 -14.54 -23.20
CA ASN A 359 3.37 -14.61 -24.44
C ASN A 359 3.52 -13.37 -25.34
N ASN A 360 3.98 -12.23 -24.82
CA ASN A 360 4.18 -10.98 -25.57
C ASN A 360 5.58 -10.42 -25.35
N GLN A 361 6.61 -11.22 -25.67
CA GLN A 361 8.00 -10.77 -25.57
C GLN A 361 8.23 -9.47 -26.37
N GLY A 362 9.02 -8.56 -25.79
CA GLY A 362 9.25 -7.22 -26.34
C GLY A 362 8.24 -6.16 -25.88
N VAL A 363 7.13 -6.55 -25.25
CA VAL A 363 6.17 -5.63 -24.63
C VAL A 363 6.37 -5.58 -23.12
N TYR A 364 6.19 -4.40 -22.55
CA TYR A 364 6.36 -4.15 -21.13
C TYR A 364 5.15 -3.41 -20.55
N PHE A 365 4.68 -3.91 -19.42
CA PHE A 365 3.64 -3.30 -18.59
C PHE A 365 4.18 -3.05 -17.19
N PRO A 366 3.62 -2.13 -16.40
CA PRO A 366 3.79 -2.17 -14.96
C PRO A 366 3.40 -3.53 -14.40
N ARG A 367 4.13 -4.04 -13.42
CA ARG A 367 3.78 -5.29 -12.71
C ARG A 367 2.41 -5.22 -12.03
N SER A 368 2.02 -4.03 -11.59
CA SER A 368 0.67 -3.74 -11.14
C SER A 368 0.08 -2.60 -11.96
N THR A 369 -1.09 -2.81 -12.53
CA THR A 369 -1.82 -1.79 -13.29
C THR A 369 -2.48 -0.75 -12.41
N THR A 370 -2.55 -0.98 -11.09
CA THR A 370 -3.26 -0.12 -10.14
C THR A 370 -2.34 0.53 -9.11
N SER A 371 -1.12 0.03 -8.90
CA SER A 371 -0.22 0.48 -7.82
C SER A 371 1.21 0.80 -8.30
N TRP A 372 1.35 1.39 -9.49
CA TRP A 372 2.65 1.76 -10.08
C TRP A 372 3.04 3.24 -9.88
N TYR A 373 2.17 4.03 -9.26
CA TYR A 373 2.39 5.43 -8.91
C TYR A 373 1.80 5.71 -7.51
N PRO A 374 2.28 6.74 -6.79
CA PRO A 374 1.80 7.06 -5.45
C PRO A 374 0.31 7.40 -5.44
N ARG A 375 -0.46 6.71 -4.59
CA ARG A 375 -1.87 7.01 -4.37
C ARG A 375 -2.18 7.11 -2.89
N HIS A 376 -3.05 8.06 -2.55
CA HIS A 376 -3.65 8.14 -1.23
C HIS A 376 -5.18 8.02 -1.36
N GLY A 377 -5.77 7.16 -0.55
CA GLY A 377 -7.20 6.85 -0.58
C GLY A 377 -7.59 5.81 -1.63
N TYR A 378 -8.82 5.31 -1.50
CA TYR A 378 -9.36 4.26 -2.34
C TYR A 378 -10.06 4.83 -3.59
N LEU A 379 -9.52 4.53 -4.78
CA LEU A 379 -10.10 4.86 -6.09
C LEU A 379 -10.51 6.34 -6.27
N SER A 380 -9.83 7.26 -5.58
CA SER A 380 -9.98 8.71 -5.79
C SER A 380 -9.78 9.05 -7.26
N ARG A 381 -10.68 9.88 -7.82
CA ARG A 381 -10.63 10.23 -9.24
C ARG A 381 -9.78 11.47 -9.47
N SER A 382 -8.90 11.40 -10.46
CA SER A 382 -7.95 12.48 -10.77
C SER A 382 -7.82 12.70 -12.27
N THR A 383 -7.35 13.88 -12.64
CA THR A 383 -6.88 14.18 -14.00
C THR A 383 -5.38 13.90 -14.11
N PHE A 384 -4.90 13.63 -15.32
CA PHE A 384 -3.50 13.23 -15.55
C PHE A 384 -2.90 13.95 -16.75
N ASP A 385 -1.73 14.55 -16.55
CA ASP A 385 -0.80 14.86 -17.64
C ASP A 385 0.34 13.83 -17.57
N VAL A 386 0.56 13.06 -18.64
CA VAL A 386 1.54 11.96 -18.65
C VAL A 386 2.57 12.17 -19.74
N VAL A 387 3.84 12.08 -19.37
CA VAL A 387 5.00 12.21 -20.24
C VAL A 387 5.78 10.90 -20.21
N MET A 388 6.07 10.34 -21.37
CA MET A 388 6.86 9.10 -21.48
C MET A 388 8.05 9.33 -22.39
N VAL A 389 9.25 9.14 -21.85
CA VAL A 389 10.48 9.12 -22.64
C VAL A 389 10.83 7.68 -22.96
N HIS A 390 10.85 7.32 -24.23
CA HIS A 390 11.11 5.95 -24.67
C HIS A 390 11.94 5.92 -25.96
N ARG A 391 12.38 4.72 -26.36
CA ARG A 391 13.11 4.54 -27.62
C ARG A 391 12.15 4.73 -28.79
N LYS A 392 12.61 5.37 -29.86
CA LYS A 392 11.83 5.66 -31.07
C LYS A 392 11.24 4.42 -31.76
N ARG A 393 11.90 3.26 -31.60
CA ARG A 393 11.42 1.97 -32.13
C ARG A 393 10.21 1.42 -31.37
N ASP A 394 10.01 1.83 -30.13
CA ASP A 394 8.88 1.43 -29.31
C ASP A 394 7.77 2.48 -29.42
N LYS A 395 6.54 2.09 -29.04
CA LYS A 395 5.37 2.94 -28.84
C LYS A 395 4.98 2.84 -27.38
N ALA A 396 4.98 3.97 -26.68
CA ALA A 396 4.41 4.06 -25.34
C ALA A 396 2.96 4.55 -25.44
N VAL A 397 2.06 3.93 -24.69
CA VAL A 397 0.63 4.23 -24.73
C VAL A 397 0.06 4.25 -23.31
N THR A 398 -0.85 5.19 -23.06
CA THR A 398 -1.69 5.23 -21.85
C THR A 398 -3.10 5.71 -22.22
N MET A 399 -3.91 6.03 -21.23
CA MET A 399 -5.26 6.56 -21.39
C MET A 399 -5.23 8.03 -21.84
N GLY A 400 -6.33 8.50 -22.42
CA GLY A 400 -6.54 9.92 -22.76
C GLY A 400 -6.05 10.34 -24.15
N ILE A 401 -6.00 11.65 -24.36
CA ILE A 401 -5.66 12.27 -25.64
C ILE A 401 -4.15 12.23 -25.86
N LEU A 402 -3.69 11.74 -27.02
CA LEU A 402 -2.31 11.93 -27.45
C LEU A 402 -2.10 13.40 -27.78
N VAL A 403 -1.27 14.10 -27.01
CA VAL A 403 -0.96 15.51 -27.19
C VAL A 403 0.09 15.69 -28.29
N GLY A 404 1.12 14.83 -28.31
CA GLY A 404 2.11 14.83 -29.37
C GLY A 404 3.42 14.13 -29.01
N ASP A 405 4.27 14.06 -30.02
CA ASP A 405 5.61 13.48 -29.94
C ASP A 405 6.68 14.55 -30.22
N THR A 406 7.74 14.54 -29.42
CA THR A 406 8.90 15.42 -29.59
C THR A 406 10.21 14.63 -29.43
N PRO A 407 11.30 14.98 -30.13
CA PRO A 407 12.61 14.39 -29.86
C PRO A 407 13.03 14.61 -28.40
N ALA A 408 13.67 13.63 -27.78
CA ALA A 408 14.12 13.72 -26.39
C ALA A 408 15.53 13.15 -26.25
N GLY A 409 16.39 13.73 -25.40
CA GLY A 409 17.70 13.15 -25.10
C GLY A 409 18.56 12.91 -26.35
N THR A 410 18.69 11.64 -26.76
CA THR A 410 19.44 11.23 -27.95
C THR A 410 18.58 11.24 -29.23
N LYS A 411 19.21 11.06 -30.39
CA LYS A 411 18.48 10.96 -31.68
C LYS A 411 17.51 9.77 -31.75
N ASP A 412 17.67 8.79 -30.86
CA ASP A 412 16.90 7.54 -30.82
C ASP A 412 15.85 7.52 -29.70
N ASP A 413 15.71 8.59 -28.93
CA ASP A 413 14.65 8.72 -27.93
C ASP A 413 13.58 9.73 -28.35
N ILE A 414 12.36 9.47 -27.91
CA ILE A 414 11.18 10.27 -28.17
C ILE A 414 10.44 10.51 -26.86
N ARG A 415 9.88 11.70 -26.72
CA ARG A 415 9.00 12.11 -25.63
C ARG A 415 7.58 12.19 -26.17
N THR A 416 6.73 11.34 -25.65
CA THR A 416 5.30 11.24 -26.00
C THR A 416 4.47 11.76 -24.83
N GLU A 417 3.51 12.63 -25.14
CA GLU A 417 2.65 13.29 -24.16
C GLU A 417 1.20 12.86 -24.29
N PHE A 418 0.57 12.53 -23.15
CA PHE A 418 -0.84 12.22 -23.07
C PHE A 418 -1.54 13.10 -22.03
N ARG A 419 -2.83 13.35 -22.24
CA ARG A 419 -3.68 14.06 -21.28
C ARG A 419 -5.00 13.33 -21.04
N VAL A 420 -5.33 13.13 -19.77
CA VAL A 420 -6.61 12.60 -19.30
C VAL A 420 -7.37 13.73 -18.62
N GLU A 421 -8.34 14.31 -19.32
CA GLU A 421 -9.10 15.48 -18.86
C GLU A 421 -10.31 15.09 -17.99
N GLN A 422 -10.91 13.93 -18.27
CA GLN A 422 -11.98 13.37 -17.45
C GLN A 422 -11.37 12.71 -16.21
N PRO A 423 -11.79 13.07 -14.97
CA PRO A 423 -11.26 12.42 -13.79
C PRO A 423 -11.52 10.91 -13.80
N VAL A 424 -10.48 10.11 -13.66
CA VAL A 424 -10.54 8.64 -13.60
C VAL A 424 -9.89 8.13 -12.33
N ALA A 425 -10.35 6.98 -11.83
CA ALA A 425 -9.84 6.39 -10.60
C ALA A 425 -8.42 5.81 -10.75
N LEU A 426 -8.11 5.31 -11.95
CA LEU A 426 -6.85 4.63 -12.25
C LEU A 426 -6.44 4.92 -13.69
N ILE A 427 -5.13 4.93 -13.92
CA ILE A 427 -4.51 4.90 -15.24
C ILE A 427 -3.41 3.83 -15.26
N THR A 428 -3.11 3.30 -16.44
CA THR A 428 -2.00 2.39 -16.68
C THR A 428 -1.32 2.71 -18.01
N PHE A 429 -0.20 2.09 -18.29
CA PHE A 429 0.51 2.25 -19.54
C PHE A 429 1.11 0.94 -20.03
N ALA A 430 1.51 0.95 -21.30
CA ALA A 430 2.31 -0.11 -21.89
C ALA A 430 3.36 0.49 -22.83
N VAL A 431 4.48 -0.22 -23.03
CA VAL A 431 5.51 0.16 -23.99
C VAL A 431 6.03 -1.07 -24.71
N GLY A 432 6.08 -1.01 -26.03
CA GLY A 432 6.51 -2.11 -26.87
C GLY A 432 6.52 -1.69 -28.33
N ASP A 433 6.89 -2.59 -29.22
CA ASP A 433 6.91 -2.33 -30.66
C ASP A 433 5.55 -2.60 -31.31
N TYR A 434 4.53 -1.85 -30.89
CA TYR A 434 3.16 -2.01 -31.39
C TYR A 434 2.99 -1.51 -32.82
N GLU A 435 2.13 -2.21 -33.57
CA GLU A 435 1.43 -1.67 -34.73
C GLU A 435 0.11 -1.04 -34.24
N ILE A 436 -0.22 0.16 -34.74
CA ILE A 436 -1.41 0.91 -34.31
C ILE A 436 -2.40 0.97 -35.47
N HIS A 437 -3.52 0.29 -35.29
CA HIS A 437 -4.63 0.27 -36.25
C HIS A 437 -5.71 1.23 -35.78
N LYS A 438 -6.27 2.04 -36.69
CA LYS A 438 -7.21 3.10 -36.34
C LYS A 438 -8.51 2.97 -37.12
N ASP A 439 -9.62 3.23 -36.45
CA ASP A 439 -10.94 3.36 -37.07
C ASP A 439 -11.76 4.41 -36.30
N THR A 440 -13.01 4.62 -36.69
CA THR A 440 -13.95 5.51 -36.00
C THR A 440 -15.29 4.81 -35.82
N ALA A 441 -15.66 4.58 -34.56
CA ALA A 441 -17.01 4.16 -34.23
C ALA A 441 -17.98 5.32 -34.35
N LYS A 442 -19.25 5.00 -34.65
CA LYS A 442 -20.36 5.94 -34.56
C LYS A 442 -21.37 5.38 -33.58
N SER A 443 -21.60 6.07 -32.47
CA SER A 443 -22.66 5.73 -31.53
C SER A 443 -24.05 5.91 -32.16
N GLU A 444 -25.10 5.43 -31.50
CA GLU A 444 -26.48 5.65 -31.95
C GLU A 444 -26.87 7.13 -32.01
N SER A 445 -26.30 7.98 -31.14
CA SER A 445 -26.51 9.43 -31.17
C SER A 445 -25.86 10.11 -32.40
N GLY A 446 -25.04 9.37 -33.14
CA GLY A 446 -24.24 9.87 -34.26
C GLY A 446 -22.89 10.43 -33.84
N ALA A 447 -22.52 10.38 -32.54
CA ALA A 447 -21.22 10.82 -32.06
C ALA A 447 -20.11 9.92 -32.63
N ALA A 448 -19.07 10.55 -33.17
CA ALA A 448 -17.88 9.85 -33.67
C ALA A 448 -16.89 9.61 -32.53
N LEU A 449 -16.44 8.37 -32.36
CA LEU A 449 -15.46 7.97 -31.37
C LEU A 449 -14.24 7.35 -32.06
N PRO A 450 -13.05 7.94 -31.95
CA PRO A 450 -11.81 7.33 -32.41
C PRO A 450 -11.56 5.98 -31.74
N LEU A 451 -11.20 4.99 -32.54
CA LEU A 451 -10.74 3.66 -32.11
C LEU A 451 -9.25 3.52 -32.41
N GLU A 452 -8.50 2.99 -31.45
CA GLU A 452 -7.10 2.61 -31.67
C GLU A 452 -6.88 1.19 -31.12
N PHE A 453 -6.48 0.26 -31.99
CA PHE A 453 -6.11 -1.10 -31.62
C PHE A 453 -4.59 -1.25 -31.69
N TYR A 454 -3.98 -1.62 -30.56
CA TYR A 454 -2.54 -1.78 -30.42
C TYR A 454 -2.19 -3.27 -30.51
N SER A 455 -1.69 -3.68 -31.67
CA SER A 455 -1.36 -5.07 -31.93
C SER A 455 0.14 -5.31 -31.81
N LEU A 456 0.53 -6.56 -31.50
CA LEU A 456 1.89 -6.99 -31.79
C LEU A 456 2.13 -6.91 -33.32
N PRO A 457 3.39 -6.77 -33.75
CA PRO A 457 3.72 -6.83 -35.16
C PRO A 457 3.23 -8.11 -35.82
N SER A 458 2.72 -7.99 -37.04
CA SER A 458 2.20 -9.11 -37.84
C SER A 458 3.18 -10.27 -38.05
N ASP A 459 4.49 -10.03 -37.95
CA ASP A 459 5.54 -11.06 -38.03
C ASP A 459 5.64 -11.94 -36.78
N ARG A 460 5.04 -11.54 -35.65
CA ARG A 460 4.95 -12.31 -34.40
C ARG A 460 3.68 -13.14 -34.29
N GLY A 461 2.68 -12.87 -35.12
CA GLY A 461 1.43 -13.61 -35.14
C GLY A 461 0.43 -12.96 -36.09
N ALA A 462 -0.37 -13.80 -36.76
CA ALA A 462 -1.46 -13.31 -37.60
C ALA A 462 -2.55 -12.70 -36.72
N ILE A 463 -2.76 -11.39 -36.84
CA ILE A 463 -3.80 -10.64 -36.14
C ILE A 463 -4.84 -10.21 -37.16
N LYS A 464 -6.12 -10.43 -36.88
CA LYS A 464 -7.22 -9.99 -37.74
C LYS A 464 -7.64 -8.58 -37.34
N GLU A 465 -6.79 -7.58 -37.60
CA GLU A 465 -7.03 -6.19 -37.16
C GLU A 465 -8.40 -5.65 -37.57
N ASP A 466 -8.85 -5.88 -38.80
CA ASP A 466 -10.16 -5.46 -39.30
C ASP A 466 -11.32 -6.06 -38.49
N PHE A 467 -11.18 -7.33 -38.09
CA PHE A 467 -12.18 -8.00 -37.26
C PHE A 467 -12.20 -7.40 -35.86
N ILE A 468 -11.03 -7.15 -35.26
CA ILE A 468 -10.95 -6.55 -33.93
C ILE A 468 -11.53 -5.13 -33.92
N LEU A 469 -11.17 -4.29 -34.90
CA LEU A 469 -11.73 -2.95 -35.05
C LEU A 469 -13.25 -2.98 -35.25
N ALA A 470 -13.77 -3.92 -36.06
CA ALA A 470 -15.21 -4.10 -36.23
C ALA A 470 -15.90 -4.48 -34.91
N GLU A 471 -15.30 -5.38 -34.11
CA GLU A 471 -15.86 -5.78 -32.80
C GLU A 471 -15.77 -4.65 -31.77
N MET A 472 -14.70 -3.86 -31.77
CA MET A 472 -14.61 -2.64 -30.95
C MET A 472 -15.72 -1.65 -31.31
N ASN A 473 -15.99 -1.46 -32.61
CA ASN A 473 -17.07 -0.61 -33.10
C ASN A 473 -18.45 -1.14 -32.67
N ASN A 474 -18.68 -2.45 -32.81
CA ASN A 474 -19.90 -3.11 -32.35
C ASN A 474 -20.11 -2.92 -30.83
N ALA A 475 -19.05 -3.05 -30.03
CA ALA A 475 -19.12 -2.82 -28.59
C ALA A 475 -19.50 -1.38 -28.25
N VAL A 476 -18.85 -0.39 -28.87
CA VAL A 476 -19.19 1.04 -28.67
C VAL A 476 -20.63 1.32 -29.03
N ARG A 477 -21.11 0.81 -30.18
CA ARG A 477 -22.50 0.96 -30.61
C ARG A 477 -23.48 0.33 -29.62
N TYR A 478 -23.26 -0.93 -29.26
CA TYR A 478 -24.15 -1.66 -28.37
C TYR A 478 -24.22 -1.01 -26.98
N PHE A 479 -23.08 -0.68 -26.37
CA PHE A 479 -23.07 -0.09 -25.04
C PHE A 479 -23.55 1.37 -25.02
N SER A 480 -23.30 2.13 -26.10
CA SER A 480 -23.84 3.49 -26.19
C SER A 480 -25.37 3.53 -26.33
N ALA A 481 -25.97 2.54 -27.00
CA ALA A 481 -27.42 2.39 -27.07
C ALA A 481 -28.04 2.13 -25.69
N LEU A 482 -27.35 1.37 -24.83
CA LEU A 482 -27.86 0.99 -23.50
C LEU A 482 -27.61 2.04 -22.42
N PHE A 483 -26.44 2.68 -22.46
CA PHE A 483 -25.92 3.48 -21.34
C PHE A 483 -25.60 4.93 -21.71
N GLY A 484 -25.79 5.32 -22.96
CA GLY A 484 -25.40 6.62 -23.48
C GLY A 484 -23.96 6.65 -24.01
N ASP A 485 -23.58 7.77 -24.63
CA ASP A 485 -22.30 7.89 -25.32
C ASP A 485 -21.08 7.58 -24.44
N TYR A 486 -20.06 6.97 -25.05
CA TYR A 486 -18.81 6.67 -24.37
C TYR A 486 -18.16 7.97 -23.85
N PRO A 487 -17.84 8.07 -22.55
CA PRO A 487 -17.53 9.36 -21.93
C PRO A 487 -16.08 9.83 -22.16
N TYR A 488 -15.24 9.03 -22.82
CA TYR A 488 -13.83 9.37 -23.07
C TYR A 488 -13.59 9.64 -24.56
N THR A 489 -12.50 10.34 -24.86
CA THR A 489 -12.21 10.88 -26.19
C THR A 489 -11.70 9.86 -27.22
N VAL A 490 -11.32 8.66 -26.77
CA VAL A 490 -10.78 7.58 -27.59
C VAL A 490 -11.02 6.24 -26.89
N PHE A 491 -11.37 5.21 -27.64
CA PHE A 491 -11.42 3.84 -27.14
C PHE A 491 -10.19 3.07 -27.64
N ARG A 492 -9.34 2.62 -26.71
CA ARG A 492 -8.13 1.85 -27.00
C ARG A 492 -8.32 0.37 -26.67
N GLY A 493 -7.95 -0.49 -27.62
CA GLY A 493 -8.01 -1.95 -27.52
C GLY A 493 -6.64 -2.60 -27.59
#